data_AF-A0A2D7WBK1-F1
#
_entry.id   AF-A0A2D7WBK1-F1
#
_cell.length_a   1.000
_cell.length_b   1.000
_cell.length_c   1.000
_cell.angle_alpha   90.00
_cell.angle_beta   90.00
_cell.angle_gamma   90.00
#
_symmetry.space_group_name_H-M   'P 1'
#
loop_
_entity.id
_entity.type
_entity.pdbx_description
1 polymer ?
#
loop_
_entity_poly.entity_id
_entity_poly.type
_entity_poly.pdbx_seq_one_letter_code
_entity_poly.pdbx_strand_id
1 'polypeptide(L)'
;MPPLKSLDVFSSFSMARTNFIQLWEESDYIELIASADVRGVIGLANLELACLGHGKKYKRTFRPSSRHLPKDASFEWPNHDGLSIRIVTGESSFQGISIEHQNVSIESSNVQVVFEESEGIHQGVLDSLGIVTFLVNEMLPQAPKIKRMRPLMLAGQWLRRSMESNYDPIYMKLRDALHDDGLIRLLPMVEVEEEMELFLPSISQKRFNKLVKMWPKMDYEQRRTSLSELALPALRDVEFSTGRLEELIWKRVIFPGSRFDLATLLWRIEQSWPLEDEESRLHASTQADMLVKTGELIPQS
;
A
#
# COMPACT_ATOMS: atom_id res chain seq x y z
N MET A 1 -13.89 -10.62 15.14
CA MET A 1 -12.74 -9.71 14.95
C MET A 1 -13.26 -8.39 14.44
N PRO A 2 -12.64 -7.28 14.83
CA PRO A 2 -13.26 -6.00 14.61
C PRO A 2 -12.83 -5.52 13.19
N PRO A 3 -13.79 -5.09 12.35
CA PRO A 3 -13.54 -4.75 10.94
C PRO A 3 -12.50 -3.63 10.84
N LEU A 4 -11.68 -3.54 9.77
CA LEU A 4 -10.70 -2.47 9.49
C LEU A 4 -10.91 -1.12 10.21
N LYS A 5 -12.14 -0.61 10.24
CA LYS A 5 -12.56 0.60 10.97
C LYS A 5 -12.33 0.66 12.48
N SER A 6 -12.06 -0.47 13.13
CA SER A 6 -11.79 -0.58 14.56
C SER A 6 -10.31 -0.59 14.90
N LEU A 7 -9.44 -0.61 13.90
CA LEU A 7 -8.01 -0.61 14.14
C LEU A 7 -7.61 0.74 14.75
N ASP A 8 -6.85 0.66 15.83
CA ASP A 8 -6.25 1.77 16.55
C ASP A 8 -5.38 2.68 15.66
N VAL A 9 -4.79 2.12 14.59
CA VAL A 9 -4.05 2.90 13.56
C VAL A 9 -4.84 4.08 12.98
N PHE A 10 -6.18 4.03 12.99
CA PHE A 10 -7.03 5.06 12.39
C PHE A 10 -7.65 6.03 13.43
N SER A 11 -7.34 5.84 14.71
CA SER A 11 -7.96 6.61 15.80
C SER A 11 -7.54 8.09 15.81
N SER A 12 -6.30 8.39 15.41
CA SER A 12 -5.67 9.71 15.56
C SER A 12 -6.29 10.81 14.70
N PHE A 13 -7.02 10.47 13.64
CA PHE A 13 -7.62 11.42 12.70
C PHE A 13 -9.15 11.31 12.61
N SER A 14 -9.81 10.80 13.66
CA SER A 14 -11.27 10.60 13.72
C SER A 14 -12.09 11.87 13.45
N MET A 15 -11.67 13.03 13.97
CA MET A 15 -12.34 14.32 13.73
C MET A 15 -12.14 14.78 12.28
N ALA A 16 -10.90 14.77 11.78
CA ALA A 16 -10.61 15.16 10.40
C ALA A 16 -11.31 14.24 9.39
N ARG A 17 -11.43 12.94 9.69
CA ARG A 17 -12.24 11.98 8.93
C ARG A 17 -13.70 12.43 8.83
N THR A 18 -14.34 12.77 9.95
CA THR A 18 -15.75 13.19 9.93
C THR A 18 -15.94 14.44 9.07
N ASN A 19 -15.06 15.43 9.24
CA ASN A 19 -15.10 16.66 8.45
C ASN A 19 -14.86 16.39 6.94
N PHE A 20 -13.93 15.49 6.62
CA PHE A 20 -13.67 15.06 5.25
C PHE A 20 -14.91 14.42 4.61
N ILE A 21 -15.56 13.48 5.30
CA ILE A 21 -16.76 12.80 4.80
C ILE A 21 -17.90 13.81 4.60
N GLN A 22 -18.10 14.74 5.53
CA GLN A 22 -19.10 15.79 5.37
C GLN A 22 -18.83 16.65 4.12
N LEU A 23 -17.59 17.12 3.95
CA LEU A 23 -17.19 17.92 2.80
C LEU A 23 -17.34 17.16 1.48
N TRP A 24 -17.03 15.86 1.48
CA TRP A 24 -17.24 14.97 0.34
C TRP A 24 -18.72 14.90 -0.06
N GLU A 25 -19.62 14.70 0.91
CA GLU A 25 -21.05 14.60 0.66
C GLU A 25 -21.64 15.90 0.11
N GLU A 26 -21.19 17.06 0.61
CA GLU A 26 -21.64 18.39 0.17
C GLU A 26 -21.12 18.79 -1.23
N SER A 27 -20.05 18.16 -1.71
CA SER A 27 -19.37 18.56 -2.96
C SER A 27 -19.89 17.81 -4.18
N ASP A 28 -20.34 18.52 -5.22
CA ASP A 28 -20.79 17.89 -6.48
C ASP A 28 -19.67 17.61 -7.49
N TYR A 29 -18.57 18.36 -7.38
CA TYR A 29 -17.39 18.25 -8.22
C TYR A 29 -16.14 18.08 -7.35
N ILE A 30 -15.30 17.10 -7.72
CA ILE A 30 -14.10 16.73 -6.97
C ILE A 30 -12.88 16.68 -7.92
N GLU A 31 -11.86 17.48 -7.65
CA GLU A 31 -10.56 17.37 -8.32
C GLU A 31 -9.62 16.48 -7.47
N LEU A 32 -9.17 15.37 -8.05
CA LEU A 32 -8.27 14.39 -7.45
C LEU A 32 -6.85 14.63 -7.95
N ILE A 33 -5.91 14.83 -7.02
CA ILE A 33 -4.53 15.20 -7.34
C ILE A 33 -3.58 14.23 -6.65
N ALA A 34 -2.70 13.61 -7.42
CA ALA A 34 -1.67 12.71 -6.89
C ALA A 34 -0.38 12.82 -7.69
N SER A 35 0.73 12.32 -7.14
CA SER A 35 1.97 12.14 -7.90
C SER A 35 1.83 10.99 -8.89
N ALA A 36 2.56 11.08 -10.01
CA ALA A 36 2.72 10.02 -11.00
C ALA A 36 3.68 8.93 -10.50
N ASP A 37 3.35 8.31 -9.36
CA ASP A 37 4.04 7.16 -8.80
C ASP A 37 3.02 6.09 -8.36
N VAL A 38 3.51 4.90 -8.00
CA VAL A 38 2.66 3.76 -7.63
C VAL A 38 1.68 4.09 -6.51
N ARG A 39 2.13 4.79 -5.45
CA ARG A 39 1.28 5.13 -4.30
C ARG A 39 0.21 6.14 -4.70
N GLY A 40 0.59 7.14 -5.49
CA GLY A 40 -0.31 8.17 -6.00
C GLY A 40 -1.40 7.57 -6.91
N VAL A 41 -1.03 6.63 -7.78
CA VAL A 41 -1.99 5.91 -8.65
C VAL A 41 -2.98 5.10 -7.84
N ILE A 42 -2.53 4.28 -6.87
CA ILE A 42 -3.45 3.46 -6.08
C ILE A 42 -4.38 4.35 -5.25
N GLY A 43 -3.84 5.41 -4.64
CA GLY A 43 -4.62 6.33 -3.83
C GLY A 43 -5.68 7.07 -4.66
N LEU A 44 -5.29 7.59 -5.83
CA LEU A 44 -6.20 8.29 -6.72
C LEU A 44 -7.29 7.35 -7.24
N ALA A 45 -6.94 6.12 -7.65
CA ALA A 45 -7.90 5.13 -8.12
C ALA A 45 -8.94 4.74 -7.04
N ASN A 46 -8.54 4.68 -5.77
CA ASN A 46 -9.48 4.45 -4.66
C ASN A 46 -10.51 5.59 -4.57
N LEU A 47 -10.06 6.86 -4.60
CA LEU A 47 -10.97 8.02 -4.58
C LEU A 47 -11.82 8.11 -5.85
N GLU A 48 -11.25 7.79 -7.01
CA GLU A 48 -11.96 7.76 -8.28
C GLU A 48 -13.11 6.73 -8.25
N LEU A 49 -12.88 5.53 -7.71
CA LEU A 49 -13.96 4.56 -7.51
C LEU A 49 -15.02 5.06 -6.52
N ALA A 50 -14.63 5.87 -5.53
CA ALA A 50 -15.59 6.50 -4.64
C ALA A 50 -16.45 7.55 -5.36
N CYS A 51 -15.84 8.38 -6.21
CA CYS A 51 -16.57 9.32 -7.07
C CYS A 51 -17.57 8.58 -7.96
N LEU A 52 -17.14 7.51 -8.62
CA LEU A 52 -18.00 6.69 -9.48
C LEU A 52 -19.12 6.01 -8.70
N GLY A 53 -18.83 5.49 -7.50
CA GLY A 53 -19.82 4.85 -6.63
C GLY A 53 -20.90 5.79 -6.13
N HIS A 54 -20.57 7.07 -5.93
CA HIS A 54 -21.50 8.12 -5.50
C HIS A 54 -22.04 8.99 -6.66
N GLY A 55 -21.65 8.72 -7.91
CA GLY A 55 -22.07 9.53 -9.06
C GLY A 55 -21.56 10.97 -9.05
N LYS A 56 -20.46 11.24 -8.35
CA LYS A 56 -19.82 12.57 -8.23
C LYS A 56 -19.09 12.91 -9.54
N LYS A 57 -19.17 14.16 -9.99
CA LYS A 57 -18.33 14.62 -11.11
C LYS A 57 -16.90 14.75 -10.60
N TYR A 58 -15.93 14.28 -11.36
CA TYR A 58 -14.54 14.38 -10.95
C TYR A 58 -13.60 14.67 -12.09
N LYS A 59 -12.43 15.19 -11.73
CA LYS A 59 -11.28 15.35 -12.61
C LYS A 59 -10.06 14.76 -11.90
N ARG A 60 -9.28 13.95 -12.61
CA ARG A 60 -8.00 13.44 -12.10
C ARG A 60 -6.83 14.24 -12.67
N THR A 61 -5.84 14.49 -11.83
CA THR A 61 -4.62 15.21 -12.18
C THR A 61 -3.41 14.50 -11.59
N PHE A 62 -2.57 13.91 -12.44
CA PHE A 62 -1.26 13.41 -12.04
C PHE A 62 -0.21 14.51 -12.17
N ARG A 63 0.51 14.77 -11.07
CA ARG A 63 1.65 15.69 -11.02
C ARG A 63 2.97 14.90 -11.12
N PRO A 64 4.09 15.56 -11.49
CA PRO A 64 5.40 14.93 -11.46
C PRO A 64 5.66 14.27 -10.09
N SER A 65 6.34 13.13 -10.10
CA SER A 65 6.76 12.49 -8.84
C SER A 65 7.76 13.38 -8.10
N SER A 66 7.96 13.14 -6.80
CA SER A 66 8.98 13.84 -6.01
C SER A 66 10.40 13.72 -6.58
N ARG A 67 10.67 12.70 -7.41
CA ARG A 67 11.96 12.53 -8.11
C ARG A 67 12.22 13.61 -9.17
N HIS A 68 11.16 14.24 -9.68
CA HIS A 68 11.23 15.27 -10.73
C HIS A 68 10.94 16.68 -10.20
N LEU A 69 10.65 16.83 -8.90
CA LEU A 69 10.34 18.11 -8.29
C LEU A 69 11.59 18.69 -7.58
N PRO A 70 11.89 19.98 -7.77
CA PRO A 70 12.80 20.71 -6.90
C PRO A 70 12.34 20.64 -5.43
N LYS A 71 13.29 20.65 -4.48
CA LYS A 71 13.00 20.58 -3.04
C LYS A 71 12.13 21.75 -2.53
N ASP A 72 12.14 22.85 -3.25
CA ASP A 72 11.45 24.11 -2.99
C ASP A 72 10.20 24.32 -3.87
N ALA A 73 9.80 23.32 -4.65
CA ALA A 73 8.60 23.42 -5.48
C ALA A 73 7.36 23.67 -4.60
N SER A 74 6.75 24.85 -4.77
CA SER A 74 5.47 25.17 -4.14
C SER A 74 4.33 24.43 -4.85
N PHE A 75 3.34 24.03 -4.08
CA PHE A 75 2.11 23.48 -4.62
C PHE A 75 1.04 24.57 -4.63
N GLU A 76 0.43 24.79 -5.79
CA GLU A 76 -0.71 25.68 -5.95
C GLU A 76 -1.99 24.86 -6.08
N TRP A 77 -2.97 25.19 -5.25
CA TRP A 77 -4.29 24.59 -5.32
C TRP A 77 -5.01 25.02 -6.62
N PRO A 78 -5.78 24.12 -7.24
CA PRO A 78 -6.68 24.50 -8.33
C PRO A 78 -7.64 25.61 -7.89
N ASN A 79 -7.97 26.50 -8.83
CA ASN A 79 -8.92 27.57 -8.59
C ASN A 79 -10.31 27.18 -9.13
N HIS A 80 -11.13 26.56 -8.28
CA HIS A 80 -12.55 26.25 -8.57
C HIS A 80 -13.36 26.12 -7.28
N ASP A 81 -14.69 26.21 -7.39
CA ASP A 81 -15.63 26.17 -6.24
C ASP A 81 -15.98 24.74 -5.77
N GLY A 82 -15.11 23.76 -6.04
CA GLY A 82 -15.37 22.36 -5.67
C GLY A 82 -14.25 21.80 -4.80
N LEU A 83 -14.41 20.55 -4.37
CA LEU A 83 -13.46 19.90 -3.48
C LEU A 83 -12.19 19.49 -4.23
N SER A 84 -11.03 19.98 -3.79
CA SER A 84 -9.72 19.50 -4.24
C SER A 84 -9.13 18.56 -3.21
N ILE A 85 -8.79 17.34 -3.62
CA ILE A 85 -8.15 16.34 -2.75
C ILE A 85 -6.76 16.03 -3.31
N ARG A 86 -5.73 16.29 -2.51
CA ARG A 86 -4.34 15.99 -2.82
C ARG A 86 -3.85 14.83 -1.97
N ILE A 87 -3.30 13.81 -2.62
CA ILE A 87 -2.59 12.70 -1.96
C ILE A 87 -1.09 13.00 -2.00
N VAL A 88 -0.45 13.00 -0.84
CA VAL A 88 0.97 13.29 -0.67
C VAL A 88 1.69 12.01 -0.26
N THR A 89 2.46 11.45 -1.18
CA THR A 89 3.19 10.17 -1.03
C THR A 89 4.60 10.34 -0.46
N GLY A 90 5.02 11.57 -0.14
CA GLY A 90 6.36 11.87 0.38
C GLY A 90 6.58 11.39 1.82
N GLU A 91 7.86 11.32 2.22
CA GLU A 91 8.24 10.91 3.58
C GLU A 91 8.49 12.06 4.56
N SER A 92 8.33 13.30 4.12
CA SER A 92 8.69 14.49 4.90
C SER A 92 7.53 15.15 5.62
N SER A 93 6.30 14.67 5.43
CA SER A 93 5.10 15.28 6.01
C SER A 93 4.20 14.25 6.69
N PHE A 94 3.76 14.57 7.90
CA PHE A 94 3.07 13.65 8.82
C PHE A 94 1.77 14.21 9.41
N GLN A 95 1.10 15.11 8.68
CA GLN A 95 -0.10 15.80 9.18
C GLN A 95 -1.37 14.95 9.17
N GLY A 96 -1.36 13.81 8.47
CA GLY A 96 -2.57 13.00 8.25
C GLY A 96 -3.54 13.70 7.30
N ILE A 97 -4.68 14.16 7.81
CA ILE A 97 -5.71 14.84 7.01
C ILE A 97 -5.75 16.31 7.39
N SER A 98 -5.33 17.18 6.46
CA SER A 98 -5.38 18.63 6.61
C SER A 98 -6.47 19.20 5.71
N ILE A 99 -7.39 19.98 6.29
CA ILE A 99 -8.54 20.56 5.58
C ILE A 99 -8.48 22.07 5.69
N GLU A 100 -8.42 22.76 4.56
CA GLU A 100 -8.46 24.21 4.46
C GLU A 100 -9.53 24.61 3.43
N HIS A 101 -10.69 25.08 3.89
CA HIS A 101 -11.85 25.33 3.04
C HIS A 101 -12.27 24.10 2.21
N GLN A 102 -12.19 24.17 0.88
CA GLN A 102 -12.48 23.06 -0.04
C GLN A 102 -11.22 22.31 -0.49
N ASN A 103 -10.08 22.55 0.17
CA ASN A 103 -8.82 21.88 -0.14
C ASN A 103 -8.49 20.88 0.96
N VAL A 104 -8.23 19.63 0.56
CA VAL A 104 -7.85 18.54 1.46
C VAL A 104 -6.50 18.01 1.04
N SER A 105 -5.54 18.00 1.98
CA SER A 105 -4.28 17.26 1.85
C SER A 105 -4.37 15.98 2.68
N ILE A 106 -4.07 14.83 2.05
CA ILE A 106 -3.93 13.55 2.73
C ILE A 106 -2.47 13.13 2.66
N GLU A 107 -1.83 13.15 3.80
CA GLU A 107 -0.43 12.87 4.03
C GLU A 107 -0.29 11.65 4.94
N SER A 108 0.93 11.14 5.09
CA SER A 108 1.21 10.16 6.14
C SER A 108 0.87 10.73 7.53
N SER A 109 0.66 9.89 8.53
CA SER A 109 0.35 10.32 9.89
C SER A 109 1.13 9.52 10.92
N ASN A 110 1.61 10.18 11.98
CA ASN A 110 2.12 9.48 13.15
C ASN A 110 0.95 8.85 13.90
N VAL A 111 1.05 7.55 14.14
CA VAL A 111 -0.01 6.77 14.78
C VAL A 111 0.57 5.89 15.88
N GLN A 112 -0.31 5.46 16.78
CA GLN A 112 0.01 4.59 17.88
C GLN A 112 -0.82 3.31 17.77
N VAL A 113 -0.19 2.17 18.05
CA VAL A 113 -0.86 0.88 18.06
C VAL A 113 -0.52 0.08 19.30
N VAL A 114 -1.46 -0.75 19.72
CA VAL A 114 -1.32 -1.69 20.83
C VAL A 114 -1.43 -3.10 20.27
N PHE A 115 -0.48 -3.97 20.63
CA PHE A 115 -0.58 -5.40 20.36
C PHE A 115 -1.08 -6.09 21.62
N GLU A 116 -2.02 -7.03 21.48
CA GLU A 116 -2.57 -7.76 22.65
C GLU A 116 -1.48 -8.53 23.41
N GLU A 117 -0.45 -9.00 22.69
CA GLU A 117 0.64 -9.83 23.20
C GLU A 117 1.86 -9.02 23.65
N SER A 118 1.82 -7.68 23.57
CA SER A 118 2.96 -6.81 23.90
C SER A 118 2.59 -5.82 25.00
N GLU A 119 3.47 -5.69 25.99
CA GLU A 119 3.40 -4.61 26.96
C GLU A 119 3.87 -3.29 26.30
N GLY A 120 2.93 -2.42 25.96
CA GLY A 120 3.23 -1.04 25.58
C GLY A 120 2.53 -0.53 24.33
N ILE A 121 2.65 0.79 24.13
CA ILE A 121 2.17 1.49 22.94
C ILE A 121 3.32 1.59 21.94
N HIS A 122 3.11 1.08 20.75
CA HIS A 122 4.05 1.13 19.65
C HIS A 122 3.76 2.34 18.77
N GLN A 123 4.79 3.09 18.42
CA GLN A 123 4.66 4.24 17.53
C GLN A 123 5.08 3.85 16.12
N GLY A 124 4.40 4.41 15.13
CA GLY A 124 4.77 4.25 13.73
C GLY A 124 4.11 5.30 12.86
N VAL A 125 4.26 5.13 11.56
CA VAL A 125 3.68 6.04 10.58
C VAL A 125 2.74 5.26 9.66
N LEU A 126 1.50 5.73 9.57
CA LEU A 126 0.53 5.26 8.58
C LEU A 126 0.69 6.07 7.30
N ASP A 127 0.94 5.41 6.18
CA ASP A 127 1.03 6.03 4.85
C ASP A 127 -0.31 6.65 4.44
N SER A 128 -0.23 7.72 3.65
CA SER A 128 -1.37 8.37 3.01
C SER A 128 -2.33 7.38 2.33
N LEU A 129 -1.82 6.30 1.72
CA LEU A 129 -2.63 5.28 1.06
C LEU A 129 -3.48 4.49 2.05
N GLY A 130 -2.95 4.21 3.25
CA GLY A 130 -3.72 3.59 4.33
C GLY A 130 -4.89 4.47 4.76
N ILE A 131 -4.66 5.77 4.87
CA ILE A 131 -5.69 6.76 5.21
C ILE A 131 -6.74 6.86 4.09
N VAL A 132 -6.32 7.04 2.83
CA VAL A 132 -7.22 7.10 1.67
C VAL A 132 -8.08 5.85 1.57
N THR A 133 -7.47 4.68 1.65
CA THR A 133 -8.18 3.41 1.56
C THR A 133 -9.19 3.27 2.70
N PHE A 134 -8.83 3.67 3.92
CA PHE A 134 -9.75 3.69 5.05
C PHE A 134 -10.93 4.66 4.84
N LEU A 135 -10.69 5.89 4.41
CA LEU A 135 -11.75 6.88 4.13
C LEU A 135 -12.74 6.36 3.07
N VAL A 136 -12.22 5.79 1.97
CA VAL A 136 -13.05 5.23 0.90
C VAL A 136 -13.87 4.02 1.38
N ASN A 137 -13.31 3.21 2.27
CA ASN A 137 -14.06 2.09 2.87
C ASN A 137 -15.18 2.54 3.81
N GLU A 138 -15.03 3.67 4.50
CA GLU A 138 -16.10 4.24 5.33
C GLU A 138 -17.22 4.81 4.45
N MET A 139 -16.87 5.43 3.33
CA MET A 139 -17.83 5.97 2.36
C MET A 139 -18.58 4.86 1.60
N LEU A 140 -17.89 3.80 1.17
CA LEU A 140 -18.44 2.72 0.34
C LEU A 140 -18.10 1.31 0.89
N PRO A 141 -18.57 0.94 2.09
CA PRO A 141 -18.15 -0.29 2.78
C PRO A 141 -18.56 -1.59 2.07
N GLN A 142 -19.62 -1.55 1.26
CA GLN A 142 -20.19 -2.72 0.59
C GLN A 142 -19.84 -2.80 -0.90
N ALA A 143 -19.10 -1.83 -1.45
CA ALA A 143 -18.75 -1.84 -2.87
C ALA A 143 -17.74 -2.96 -3.16
N PRO A 144 -18.06 -3.96 -4.01
CA PRO A 144 -17.20 -5.12 -4.22
C PRO A 144 -15.81 -4.77 -4.77
N LYS A 145 -15.72 -3.77 -5.66
CA LYS A 145 -14.45 -3.27 -6.20
C LYS A 145 -13.57 -2.63 -5.12
N ILE A 146 -14.17 -1.79 -4.27
CA ILE A 146 -13.48 -1.18 -3.13
C ILE A 146 -12.96 -2.27 -2.18
N LYS A 147 -13.77 -3.31 -1.91
CA LYS A 147 -13.35 -4.45 -1.08
C LYS A 147 -12.12 -5.16 -1.65
N ARG A 148 -12.00 -5.30 -2.98
CA ARG A 148 -10.83 -5.89 -3.64
C ARG A 148 -9.57 -5.02 -3.56
N MET A 149 -9.72 -3.69 -3.49
CA MET A 149 -8.60 -2.76 -3.43
C MET A 149 -8.08 -2.51 -2.02
N ARG A 150 -8.81 -2.90 -0.96
CA ARG A 150 -8.37 -2.75 0.45
C ARG A 150 -6.95 -3.23 0.69
N PRO A 151 -6.55 -4.42 0.20
CA PRO A 151 -5.22 -4.95 0.47
C PRO A 151 -4.09 -4.09 -0.09
N LEU A 152 -4.36 -3.26 -1.11
CA LEU A 152 -3.37 -2.38 -1.70
C LEU A 152 -2.91 -1.28 -0.73
N MET A 153 -3.58 -1.06 0.40
CA MET A 153 -3.06 -0.19 1.46
C MET A 153 -1.67 -0.63 1.96
N LEU A 154 -1.40 -1.95 1.92
CA LEU A 154 -0.10 -2.50 2.27
C LEU A 154 0.99 -2.05 1.31
N ALA A 155 0.66 -1.65 0.08
CA ALA A 155 1.65 -1.12 -0.85
C ALA A 155 2.24 0.20 -0.38
N GLY A 156 1.41 1.06 0.22
CA GLY A 156 1.86 2.33 0.80
C GLY A 156 2.89 2.07 1.88
N GLN A 157 2.52 1.24 2.87
CA GLN A 157 3.43 0.85 3.95
C GLN A 157 4.68 0.12 3.46
N TRP A 158 4.54 -0.80 2.50
CA TRP A 158 5.66 -1.53 1.91
C TRP A 158 6.69 -0.57 1.29
N LEU A 159 6.23 0.44 0.54
CA LEU A 159 7.11 1.37 -0.13
C LEU A 159 7.72 2.46 0.79
N ARG A 160 7.36 2.49 2.08
CA ARG A 160 7.98 3.40 3.05
C ARG A 160 9.32 2.87 3.56
N ARG A 161 10.21 3.78 3.90
CA ARG A 161 11.49 3.46 4.58
C ARG A 161 11.34 2.86 5.97
N SER A 162 10.17 2.94 6.61
CA SER A 162 9.94 2.23 7.87
C SER A 162 10.11 0.71 7.73
N MET A 163 9.85 0.17 6.55
CA MET A 163 10.14 -1.24 6.23
C MET A 163 11.63 -1.54 6.05
N GLU A 164 12.49 -0.52 5.91
CA GLU A 164 13.96 -0.67 5.96
C GLU A 164 14.49 -0.72 7.41
N SER A 165 13.62 -0.52 8.40
CA SER A 165 13.96 -0.75 9.80
C SER A 165 13.74 -2.22 10.19
N ASN A 166 14.19 -2.60 11.37
CA ASN A 166 14.01 -3.97 11.87
C ASN A 166 12.54 -4.33 12.13
N TYR A 167 11.63 -3.36 12.21
CA TYR A 167 10.25 -3.58 12.64
C TYR A 167 9.33 -2.41 12.23
N ASP A 168 8.23 -2.70 11.54
CA ASP A 168 7.15 -1.74 11.27
C ASP A 168 5.83 -2.24 11.89
N PRO A 169 5.43 -1.70 13.06
CA PRO A 169 4.21 -2.14 13.75
C PRO A 169 2.95 -1.88 12.94
N ILE A 170 2.95 -0.85 12.09
CA ILE A 170 1.78 -0.43 11.34
C ILE A 170 1.55 -1.37 10.16
N TYR A 171 2.61 -1.71 9.43
CA TYR A 171 2.53 -2.72 8.37
C TYR A 171 2.01 -4.06 8.91
N MET A 172 2.57 -4.53 10.03
CA MET A 172 2.15 -5.79 10.66
C MET A 172 0.68 -5.76 11.08
N LYS A 173 0.26 -4.70 11.78
CA LYS A 173 -1.13 -4.55 12.24
C LYS A 173 -2.13 -4.56 11.06
N LEU A 174 -1.81 -3.84 9.98
CA LEU A 174 -2.65 -3.82 8.78
C LEU A 174 -2.66 -5.17 8.07
N ARG A 175 -1.49 -5.80 7.91
CA ARG A 175 -1.36 -7.11 7.26
C ARG A 175 -2.17 -8.16 8.01
N ASP A 176 -2.00 -8.25 9.32
CA ASP A 176 -2.66 -9.27 10.15
C ASP A 176 -4.17 -9.05 10.11
N ALA A 177 -4.64 -7.81 10.27
CA ALA A 177 -6.07 -7.50 10.15
C ALA A 177 -6.66 -7.88 8.77
N LEU A 178 -5.93 -7.63 7.68
CA LEU A 178 -6.37 -8.02 6.33
C LEU A 178 -6.36 -9.55 6.13
N HIS A 179 -5.41 -10.24 6.75
CA HIS A 179 -5.33 -11.70 6.70
C HIS A 179 -6.51 -12.33 7.45
N ASP A 180 -6.78 -11.83 8.64
CA ASP A 180 -7.86 -12.28 9.50
C ASP A 180 -9.25 -12.00 8.89
N ASP A 181 -9.39 -10.88 8.17
CA ASP A 181 -10.59 -10.56 7.39
C ASP A 181 -10.72 -11.42 6.10
N GLY A 182 -9.75 -12.30 5.82
CA GLY A 182 -9.71 -13.18 4.64
C GLY A 182 -9.48 -12.42 3.33
N LEU A 183 -8.96 -11.19 3.39
CA LEU A 183 -8.70 -10.34 2.23
C LEU A 183 -7.33 -10.61 1.62
N ILE A 184 -6.41 -11.24 2.37
CA ILE A 184 -5.10 -11.69 1.88
C ILE A 184 -4.77 -13.07 2.43
N ARG A 185 -3.87 -13.78 1.72
CA ARG A 185 -3.19 -14.96 2.25
C ARG A 185 -1.74 -14.61 2.54
N LEU A 186 -1.19 -15.21 3.59
CA LEU A 186 0.23 -15.15 3.91
C LEU A 186 0.83 -16.52 3.60
N LEU A 187 1.81 -16.56 2.69
CA LEU A 187 2.50 -17.78 2.30
C LEU A 187 4.00 -17.65 2.56
N PRO A 188 4.70 -18.71 2.96
CA PRO A 188 6.15 -18.72 2.88
C PRO A 188 6.58 -18.65 1.41
N MET A 189 7.76 -18.11 1.14
CA MET A 189 8.26 -17.89 -0.22
C MET A 189 8.25 -19.16 -1.09
N VAL A 190 8.46 -20.33 -0.47
CA VAL A 190 8.48 -21.65 -1.15
C VAL A 190 7.10 -22.14 -1.61
N GLU A 191 6.02 -21.51 -1.15
CA GLU A 191 4.64 -21.81 -1.55
C GLU A 191 4.09 -20.82 -2.58
N VAL A 192 4.86 -19.79 -2.96
CA VAL A 192 4.46 -18.84 -4.00
C VAL A 192 4.67 -19.51 -5.37
N GLU A 193 3.60 -19.58 -6.17
CA GLU A 193 3.56 -20.35 -7.42
C GLU A 193 4.38 -19.74 -8.56
N GLU A 194 4.49 -18.42 -8.61
CA GLU A 194 5.19 -17.69 -9.67
C GLU A 194 6.68 -17.52 -9.37
N GLU A 195 7.48 -17.37 -10.43
CA GLU A 195 8.90 -17.08 -10.30
C GLU A 195 9.10 -15.75 -9.56
N MET A 196 9.61 -15.87 -8.33
CA MET A 196 9.99 -14.72 -7.53
C MET A 196 11.21 -14.06 -8.17
N GLU A 197 10.97 -12.99 -8.92
CA GLU A 197 12.04 -12.15 -9.48
C GLU A 197 12.71 -11.27 -8.41
N LEU A 198 11.97 -10.93 -7.34
CA LEU A 198 12.54 -10.34 -6.14
C LEU A 198 13.21 -11.44 -5.31
N PHE A 199 14.26 -12.01 -5.87
CA PHE A 199 15.00 -13.09 -5.26
C PHE A 199 16.11 -12.51 -4.38
N LEU A 200 16.15 -12.94 -3.12
CA LEU A 200 17.20 -12.56 -2.17
C LEU A 200 18.55 -13.07 -2.70
N PRO A 201 19.51 -12.18 -3.05
CA PRO A 201 20.72 -12.56 -3.80
C PRO A 201 21.54 -13.67 -3.13
N SER A 202 21.54 -13.70 -1.79
CA SER A 202 22.29 -14.68 -1.01
C SER A 202 21.63 -16.06 -0.91
N ILE A 203 20.36 -16.21 -1.32
CA ILE A 203 19.71 -17.52 -1.34
C ILE A 203 20.15 -18.27 -2.59
N SER A 204 20.49 -19.56 -2.47
CA SER A 204 20.83 -20.36 -3.65
C SER A 204 19.56 -20.80 -4.39
N GLN A 205 19.36 -20.36 -5.64
CA GLN A 205 18.23 -20.78 -6.48
C GLN A 205 18.11 -22.32 -6.57
N LYS A 206 19.25 -23.01 -6.66
CA LYS A 206 19.28 -24.48 -6.66
C LYS A 206 18.72 -25.09 -5.37
N ARG A 207 19.07 -24.51 -4.21
CA ARG A 207 18.56 -24.96 -2.90
C ARG A 207 17.08 -24.62 -2.76
N PHE A 208 16.68 -23.41 -3.15
CA PHE A 208 15.28 -22.99 -3.17
C PHE A 208 14.41 -23.93 -4.02
N ASN A 209 14.78 -24.17 -5.28
CA ASN A 209 14.05 -25.06 -6.18
C ASN A 209 13.96 -26.51 -5.66
N LYS A 210 15.00 -26.98 -4.95
CA LYS A 210 14.96 -28.28 -4.29
C LYS A 210 13.97 -28.29 -3.12
N LEU A 211 13.95 -27.23 -2.31
CA LEU A 211 13.04 -27.10 -1.19
C LEU A 211 11.58 -27.04 -1.65
N VAL A 212 11.26 -26.21 -2.66
CA VAL A 212 9.91 -26.14 -3.27
C VAL A 212 9.39 -27.53 -3.66
N LYS A 213 10.22 -28.36 -4.30
CA LYS A 213 9.84 -29.72 -4.71
C LYS A 213 9.60 -30.69 -3.54
N MET A 214 10.31 -30.50 -2.43
CA MET A 214 10.19 -31.34 -1.24
C MET A 214 9.12 -30.86 -0.27
N TRP A 215 8.77 -29.57 -0.32
CA TRP A 215 7.88 -28.90 0.62
C TRP A 215 6.53 -29.61 0.86
N PRO A 216 5.83 -30.12 -0.18
CA PRO A 216 4.55 -30.82 0.04
C PRO A 216 4.68 -32.13 0.82
N LYS A 217 5.90 -32.71 0.88
CA LYS A 217 6.19 -33.97 1.56
C LYS A 217 6.73 -33.79 2.98
N MET A 218 7.00 -32.55 3.37
CA MET A 218 7.58 -32.23 4.67
C MET A 218 6.50 -32.01 5.72
N ASP A 219 6.76 -32.45 6.94
CA ASP A 219 5.98 -32.08 8.12
C ASP A 219 6.31 -30.65 8.61
N TYR A 220 5.62 -30.20 9.66
CA TYR A 220 5.78 -28.85 10.20
C TYR A 220 7.21 -28.54 10.66
N GLU A 221 7.88 -29.45 11.38
CA GLU A 221 9.23 -29.21 11.92
C GLU A 221 10.28 -29.23 10.81
N GLN A 222 10.11 -30.11 9.82
CA GLN A 222 10.94 -30.16 8.62
C GLN A 222 10.82 -28.86 7.81
N ARG A 223 9.60 -28.35 7.63
CA ARG A 223 9.35 -27.07 6.95
C ARG A 223 10.01 -25.90 7.69
N ARG A 224 9.79 -25.80 9.00
CA ARG A 224 10.37 -24.76 9.86
C ARG A 224 11.90 -24.76 9.75
N THR A 225 12.52 -25.92 9.96
CA THR A 225 13.98 -26.06 9.95
C THR A 225 14.56 -25.77 8.56
N SER A 226 14.00 -26.37 7.51
CA SER A 226 14.51 -26.22 6.14
C SER A 226 14.39 -24.78 5.63
N LEU A 227 13.31 -24.09 5.97
CA LEU A 227 13.13 -22.69 5.58
C LEU A 227 14.09 -21.77 6.34
N SER A 228 14.29 -21.99 7.64
CA SER A 228 15.30 -21.26 8.42
C SER A 228 16.72 -21.47 7.86
N GLU A 229 17.09 -22.71 7.54
CA GLU A 229 18.39 -23.02 6.92
C GLU A 229 18.57 -22.36 5.54
N LEU A 230 17.50 -22.28 4.75
CA LEU A 230 17.50 -21.57 3.47
C LEU A 230 17.70 -20.06 3.66
N ALA A 231 17.11 -19.49 4.71
CA ALA A 231 17.14 -18.06 5.02
C ALA A 231 18.47 -17.58 5.62
N LEU A 232 19.25 -18.46 6.29
CA LEU A 232 20.48 -18.10 7.00
C LEU A 232 21.46 -17.22 6.18
N PRO A 233 21.71 -17.46 4.88
CA PRO A 233 22.58 -16.60 4.09
C PRO A 233 22.04 -15.17 3.93
N ALA A 234 20.71 -15.01 3.80
CA ALA A 234 20.07 -13.72 3.58
C ALA A 234 20.16 -12.79 4.81
N LEU A 235 20.37 -13.34 6.01
CA LEU A 235 20.61 -12.54 7.22
C LEU A 235 21.88 -11.69 7.15
N ARG A 236 22.75 -11.92 6.15
CA ARG A 236 23.96 -11.14 5.90
C ARG A 236 23.76 -10.05 4.84
N ASP A 237 22.59 -10.01 4.20
CA ASP A 237 22.29 -9.03 3.15
C ASP A 237 22.04 -7.67 3.78
N VAL A 238 22.97 -6.73 3.58
CA VAL A 238 22.89 -5.38 4.15
C VAL A 238 21.77 -4.54 3.53
N GLU A 239 21.27 -4.97 2.37
CA GLU A 239 20.20 -4.30 1.62
C GLU A 239 18.82 -4.50 2.25
N PHE A 240 18.62 -5.58 3.01
CA PHE A 240 17.33 -5.92 3.60
C PHE A 240 17.41 -5.88 5.13
N SER A 241 16.46 -5.18 5.74
CA SER A 241 16.26 -5.25 7.18
C SER A 241 15.74 -6.62 7.60
N THR A 242 15.92 -6.97 8.87
CA THR A 242 15.38 -8.23 9.43
C THR A 242 13.86 -8.31 9.25
N GLY A 243 13.14 -7.20 9.48
CA GLY A 243 11.69 -7.15 9.28
C GLY A 243 11.29 -7.41 7.83
N ARG A 244 12.01 -6.82 6.87
CA ARG A 244 11.75 -7.06 5.44
C ARG A 244 12.07 -8.50 5.04
N LEU A 245 13.17 -9.08 5.55
CA LEU A 245 13.46 -10.50 5.33
C LEU A 245 12.36 -11.41 5.88
N GLU A 246 11.80 -11.08 7.04
CA GLU A 246 10.70 -11.84 7.62
C GLU A 246 9.49 -11.90 6.67
N GLU A 247 9.09 -10.74 6.14
CA GLU A 247 7.99 -10.63 5.18
C GLU A 247 8.29 -11.36 3.87
N LEU A 248 9.51 -11.23 3.37
CA LEU A 248 9.91 -11.82 2.09
C LEU A 248 10.04 -13.34 2.15
N ILE A 249 10.40 -13.91 3.29
CA ILE A 249 10.68 -15.35 3.41
C ILE A 249 9.48 -16.12 3.97
N TRP A 250 8.82 -15.60 5.00
CA TRP A 250 7.77 -16.33 5.72
C TRP A 250 6.35 -15.81 5.44
N LYS A 251 6.18 -14.53 5.09
CA LYS A 251 4.86 -13.87 5.10
C LYS A 251 4.56 -13.14 3.79
N ARG A 252 4.77 -13.82 2.65
CA ARG A 252 4.45 -13.26 1.33
C ARG A 252 2.95 -12.99 1.24
N VAL A 253 2.61 -11.74 0.99
CA VAL A 253 1.23 -11.26 0.89
C VAL A 253 0.68 -11.59 -0.49
N ILE A 254 -0.32 -12.47 -0.55
CA ILE A 254 -1.04 -12.82 -1.79
C ILE A 254 -2.44 -12.22 -1.77
N PHE A 255 -2.76 -11.45 -2.80
CA PHE A 255 -4.09 -10.88 -3.01
C PHE A 255 -4.99 -11.84 -3.81
N PRO A 256 -6.32 -11.83 -3.56
CA PRO A 256 -7.27 -12.51 -4.40
C PRO A 256 -7.17 -12.02 -5.85
N GLY A 257 -6.98 -12.95 -6.79
CA GLY A 257 -6.87 -12.63 -8.23
C GLY A 257 -5.47 -12.18 -8.68
N SER A 258 -4.57 -11.83 -7.77
CA SER A 258 -3.21 -11.46 -8.15
C SER A 258 -2.37 -12.69 -8.49
N ARG A 259 -1.65 -12.57 -9.61
CA ARG A 259 -0.65 -13.55 -10.04
C ARG A 259 0.61 -13.49 -9.17
N PHE A 260 0.99 -12.31 -8.70
CA PHE A 260 2.21 -12.08 -7.92
C PHE A 260 1.88 -11.76 -6.45
N ASP A 261 2.81 -12.05 -5.54
CA ASP A 261 2.76 -11.46 -4.21
C ASP A 261 2.99 -9.94 -4.27
N LEU A 262 2.58 -9.22 -3.22
CA LEU A 262 2.70 -7.76 -3.14
C LEU A 262 4.11 -7.27 -3.42
N ALA A 263 5.14 -7.89 -2.83
CA ALA A 263 6.50 -7.39 -2.93
C ALA A 263 7.03 -7.53 -4.36
N THR A 264 6.82 -8.68 -5.00
CA THR A 264 7.19 -8.88 -6.41
C THR A 264 6.37 -8.02 -7.35
N LEU A 265 5.06 -7.86 -7.10
CA LEU A 265 4.19 -6.99 -7.88
C LEU A 265 4.71 -5.54 -7.88
N LEU A 266 4.96 -4.98 -6.70
CA LEU A 266 5.45 -3.61 -6.58
C LEU A 266 6.83 -3.44 -7.19
N TRP A 267 7.74 -4.38 -6.94
CA TRP A 267 9.07 -4.34 -7.52
C TRP A 267 9.00 -4.29 -9.06
N ARG A 268 8.21 -5.17 -9.70
CA ARG A 268 8.04 -5.16 -11.16
C ARG A 268 7.47 -3.85 -11.67
N ILE A 269 6.45 -3.32 -10.99
CA ILE A 269 5.85 -2.04 -11.35
C ILE A 269 6.88 -0.92 -11.26
N GLU A 270 7.64 -0.84 -10.16
CA GLU A 270 8.69 0.17 -9.98
C GLU A 270 9.82 0.06 -11.02
N GLN A 271 10.22 -1.16 -11.40
CA GLN A 271 11.22 -1.37 -12.47
C GLN A 271 10.69 -0.94 -13.84
N SER A 272 9.40 -1.13 -14.12
CA SER A 272 8.76 -0.73 -15.37
C SER A 272 8.33 0.74 -15.41
N TRP A 273 8.50 1.48 -14.32
CA TRP A 273 8.00 2.85 -14.23
C TRP A 273 8.85 3.81 -15.07
N PRO A 274 8.26 4.61 -15.97
CA PRO A 274 9.04 5.51 -16.81
C PRO A 274 9.83 6.55 -16.00
N LEU A 275 11.03 6.86 -16.46
CA LEU A 275 11.90 7.88 -15.87
C LEU A 275 11.56 9.29 -16.36
N GLU A 276 11.02 9.43 -17.56
CA GLU A 276 10.63 10.73 -18.11
C GLU A 276 9.26 11.17 -17.56
N ASP A 277 9.14 12.44 -17.19
CA ASP A 277 7.98 12.97 -16.48
C ASP A 277 6.65 12.86 -17.28
N GLU A 278 6.69 13.14 -18.57
CA GLU A 278 5.50 13.01 -19.43
C GLU A 278 5.06 11.54 -19.60
N GLU A 279 6.01 10.65 -19.86
CA GLU A 279 5.76 9.22 -19.97
C GLU A 279 5.24 8.63 -18.65
N SER A 280 5.81 9.07 -17.52
CA SER A 280 5.39 8.67 -16.18
C SER A 280 3.96 9.07 -15.88
N ARG A 281 3.53 10.29 -16.25
CA ARG A 281 2.12 10.72 -16.13
C ARG A 281 1.18 9.91 -17.00
N LEU A 282 1.56 9.63 -18.25
CA LEU A 282 0.75 8.81 -19.16
C LEU A 282 0.62 7.37 -18.64
N HIS A 283 1.71 6.80 -18.15
CA HIS A 283 1.75 5.49 -17.52
C HIS A 283 0.85 5.47 -16.27
N ALA A 284 0.97 6.47 -15.39
CA ALA A 284 0.14 6.60 -14.19
C ALA A 284 -1.36 6.66 -14.52
N SER A 285 -1.75 7.43 -15.54
CA SER A 285 -3.13 7.47 -16.02
C SER A 285 -3.61 6.11 -16.53
N THR A 286 -2.77 5.40 -17.29
CA THR A 286 -3.09 4.08 -17.83
C THR A 286 -3.25 3.04 -16.71
N GLN A 287 -2.36 3.05 -15.71
CA GLN A 287 -2.45 2.18 -14.54
C GLN A 287 -3.69 2.48 -13.70
N ALA A 288 -4.04 3.76 -13.51
CA ALA A 288 -5.27 4.15 -12.81
C ALA A 288 -6.52 3.63 -13.54
N ASP A 289 -6.59 3.78 -14.87
CA ASP A 289 -7.71 3.25 -15.68
C ASP A 289 -7.86 1.74 -15.52
N MET A 290 -6.74 1.01 -15.59
CA MET A 290 -6.74 -0.44 -15.39
C MET A 290 -7.21 -0.80 -13.98
N LEU A 291 -6.67 -0.13 -12.95
CA LEU A 291 -7.02 -0.39 -11.56
C LEU A 291 -8.50 -0.10 -11.26
N VAL A 292 -9.06 0.99 -11.79
CA VAL A 292 -10.50 1.31 -11.67
C VAL A 292 -11.37 0.27 -12.41
N LYS A 293 -10.90 -0.22 -13.56
CA LYS A 293 -11.63 -1.18 -14.38
C LYS A 293 -11.62 -2.59 -13.77
N THR A 294 -10.44 -3.12 -13.43
CA THR A 294 -10.21 -4.52 -13.03
C THR A 294 -10.11 -4.69 -11.52
N GLY A 295 -9.65 -3.68 -10.79
CA GLY A 295 -9.27 -3.78 -9.38
C GLY A 295 -7.86 -4.35 -9.16
N GLU A 296 -7.06 -4.46 -10.22
CA GLU A 296 -5.73 -5.08 -10.20
C GLU A 296 -4.66 -4.12 -10.74
N LEU A 297 -3.49 -4.14 -10.09
CA LEU A 297 -2.27 -3.54 -10.64
C LEU A 297 -1.63 -4.54 -11.59
N ILE A 298 -1.21 -4.08 -12.77
CA ILE A 298 -0.65 -4.94 -13.80
C ILE A 298 0.78 -4.47 -14.10
N PRO A 299 1.81 -5.26 -13.76
CA PRO A 299 3.16 -4.97 -14.19
C PRO A 299 3.23 -5.07 -15.72
N GLN A 300 3.96 -4.18 -16.38
CA GLN A 300 4.19 -4.32 -17.81
C GLN A 300 5.02 -5.58 -18.06
N SER A 301 4.58 -6.37 -19.05
CA SER A 301 5.21 -7.62 -19.48
C SER A 301 6.50 -7.39 -20.26
#